data_AF-A0A7X6NJK9-F1
#
_entry.id   AF-A0A7X6NJK9-F1
#
_cell.length_a   1.000
_cell.length_b   1.000
_cell.length_c   1.000
_cell.angle_alpha   90.00
_cell.angle_beta   90.00
_cell.angle_gamma   90.00
#
_symmetry.space_group_name_H-M   'P 1'
#
loop_
_entity.id
_entity.type
_entity.pdbx_description
1 polymer ?
#
loop_
_entity_poly.entity_id
_entity_poly.type
_entity_poly.pdbx_seq_one_letter_code
_entity_poly.pdbx_strand_id
1 'polypeptide(L)'
;MNRYPYMDFLPIYPEYILAQQQEDTRQIMQTIRSEHSDVYSELQRMGLNRNLADLLITFIVNFTIRQERNLQPRQIYDRFRNQTPWFNLILRQINIRGSEIDRILLRIIEIILNIIRNGTRPPVPDRGWSSWESLG
;
A
#
# COMPACT_ATOMS: atom_id res chain seq x y z
N MET A 1 37.08 -8.92 -39.19
CA MET A 1 36.31 -10.12 -38.81
C MET A 1 35.69 -9.85 -37.43
N ASN A 2 34.38 -9.62 -37.38
CA ASN A 2 33.64 -9.21 -36.19
C ASN A 2 33.69 -10.29 -35.10
N ARG A 3 34.03 -9.91 -33.86
CA ARG A 3 33.67 -10.69 -32.66
C ARG A 3 33.11 -9.71 -31.62
N TYR A 4 31.78 -9.69 -31.57
CA TYR A 4 30.99 -8.99 -30.57
C TYR A 4 31.31 -9.52 -29.16
N PRO A 5 31.49 -8.66 -28.15
CA PRO A 5 31.54 -9.12 -26.76
C PRO A 5 30.13 -9.52 -26.35
N TYR A 6 29.95 -10.76 -25.92
CA TYR A 6 28.72 -11.20 -25.27
C TYR A 6 28.59 -10.42 -23.96
N MET A 7 27.66 -9.46 -23.92
CA MET A 7 27.09 -8.94 -22.68
C MET A 7 26.33 -10.10 -22.03
N ASP A 8 26.72 -10.46 -20.80
CA ASP A 8 26.05 -11.44 -19.96
C ASP A 8 24.60 -11.00 -19.69
N PHE A 9 23.67 -11.48 -20.50
CA PHE A 9 22.24 -11.45 -20.17
C PHE A 9 22.01 -12.49 -19.07
N LEU A 10 22.05 -12.08 -17.80
CA LEU A 10 21.57 -12.90 -16.70
C LEU A 10 20.07 -13.18 -16.92
N PRO A 11 19.63 -14.44 -17.04
CA PRO A 11 18.22 -14.76 -17.14
C PRO A 11 17.53 -14.36 -15.82
N ILE A 12 16.58 -13.43 -15.90
CA ILE A 12 15.76 -13.04 -14.76
C ILE A 12 14.82 -14.21 -14.45
N TYR A 13 15.14 -15.00 -13.42
CA TYR A 13 14.30 -16.12 -12.99
C TYR A 13 12.99 -15.59 -12.37
N PRO A 14 11.81 -15.95 -12.88
CA PRO A 14 10.54 -15.47 -12.36
C PRO A 14 10.30 -15.86 -10.89
N GLU A 15 10.84 -16.99 -10.45
CA GLU A 15 10.81 -17.42 -9.05
C GLU A 15 11.49 -16.41 -8.10
N TYR A 16 12.58 -15.79 -8.55
CA TYR A 16 13.31 -14.80 -7.76
C TYR A 16 12.51 -13.51 -7.58
N ILE A 17 11.83 -13.04 -8.65
CA ILE A 17 10.95 -11.86 -8.58
C ILE A 17 9.80 -12.08 -7.59
N LEU A 18 9.19 -13.27 -7.62
CA LEU A 18 8.08 -13.62 -6.73
C LEU A 18 8.54 -13.73 -5.27
N ALA A 19 9.70 -14.33 -5.02
CA ALA A 19 10.28 -14.43 -3.68
C ALA A 19 10.62 -13.06 -3.10
N GLN A 20 11.23 -12.18 -3.91
CA GLN A 20 11.55 -10.81 -3.48
C GLN A 20 10.28 -10.02 -3.12
N GLN A 21 9.23 -10.11 -3.93
CA GLN A 21 7.96 -9.42 -3.66
C GLN A 21 7.29 -9.89 -2.36
N GLN A 22 7.38 -11.19 -2.05
CA GLN A 22 6.84 -11.72 -0.80
C GLN A 22 7.61 -11.18 0.42
N GLU A 23 8.92 -11.10 0.31
CA GLU A 23 9.76 -10.56 1.38
C GLU A 23 9.50 -9.06 1.60
N ASP A 24 9.43 -8.27 0.53
CA ASP A 24 9.08 -6.84 0.59
C ASP A 24 7.71 -6.64 1.25
N THR A 25 6.73 -7.47 0.88
CA THR A 25 5.38 -7.43 1.48
C THR A 25 5.43 -7.71 2.97
N ARG A 26 6.17 -8.73 3.41
CA ARG A 26 6.29 -9.08 4.83
C ARG A 26 6.94 -7.95 5.63
N GLN A 27 8.01 -7.35 5.12
CA GLN A 27 8.70 -6.26 5.77
C GLN A 27 7.80 -5.03 5.90
N ILE A 28 7.13 -4.62 4.82
CA ILE A 28 6.20 -3.49 4.84
C ILE A 28 5.04 -3.76 5.81
N MET A 29 4.47 -4.97 5.81
CA MET A 29 3.41 -5.34 6.75
C MET A 29 3.87 -5.29 8.21
N GLN A 30 5.11 -5.71 8.50
CA GLN A 30 5.69 -5.59 9.85
C GLN A 30 5.80 -4.13 10.27
N THR A 31 6.37 -3.27 9.41
CA THR A 31 6.49 -1.84 9.67
C THR A 31 5.13 -1.18 9.90
N ILE A 32 4.12 -1.49 9.08
CA ILE A 32 2.77 -0.94 9.28
C ILE A 32 2.20 -1.40 10.63
N ARG A 33 2.42 -2.65 11.05
CA ARG A 33 1.94 -3.15 12.35
C ARG A 33 2.63 -2.50 13.54
N SER A 34 3.93 -2.24 13.45
CA SER A 34 4.71 -1.67 14.55
C SER A 34 4.63 -0.15 14.63
N GLU A 35 4.67 0.54 13.50
CA GLU A 35 4.81 2.01 13.42
C GLU A 35 3.50 2.71 13.03
N HIS A 36 2.55 2.00 12.42
CA HIS A 36 1.28 2.54 11.91
C HIS A 36 0.07 1.77 12.41
N SER A 37 0.10 1.38 13.69
CA SER A 37 -0.97 0.60 14.32
C SER A 37 -2.32 1.34 14.36
N ASP A 38 -2.30 2.67 14.26
CA ASP A 38 -3.48 3.53 14.20
C ASP A 38 -4.32 3.28 12.93
N VAL A 39 -3.70 2.92 11.80
CA VAL A 39 -4.41 2.49 10.58
C VAL A 39 -5.31 1.30 10.88
N TYR A 40 -4.82 0.32 11.63
CA TYR A 40 -5.62 -0.84 12.01
C TYR A 40 -6.77 -0.44 12.95
N SER A 41 -6.52 0.47 13.90
CA SER A 41 -7.57 0.98 14.78
C SER A 41 -8.65 1.75 14.01
N GLU A 42 -8.29 2.52 12.98
CA GLU A 42 -9.23 3.24 12.13
C GLU A 42 -10.11 2.29 11.33
N LEU A 43 -9.52 1.29 10.68
CA LEU A 43 -10.27 0.26 9.96
C LEU A 43 -11.22 -0.50 10.91
N GLN A 44 -10.79 -0.78 12.15
CA GLN A 44 -11.64 -1.39 13.16
C GLN A 44 -12.79 -0.50 13.61
N ARG A 45 -12.55 0.81 13.78
CA ARG A 45 -13.61 1.79 14.07
C ARG A 45 -14.64 1.89 12.95
N MET A 46 -14.22 1.65 11.70
CA MET A 46 -15.11 1.56 10.54
C MET A 46 -15.85 0.21 10.46
N GLY A 47 -15.62 -0.72 11.38
CA GLY A 47 -16.33 -2.01 11.43
C GLY A 47 -15.58 -3.18 10.77
N LEU A 48 -14.36 -3.00 10.28
CA LEU A 48 -13.54 -4.13 9.84
C LEU A 48 -13.01 -4.89 11.06
N ASN A 49 -13.22 -6.21 11.11
CA ASN A 49 -12.47 -7.02 12.06
C ASN A 49 -10.97 -7.03 11.70
N ARG A 50 -10.13 -7.46 12.66
CA ARG A 50 -8.66 -7.46 12.50
C ARG A 50 -8.19 -8.24 11.26
N ASN A 51 -8.84 -9.36 10.95
CA ASN A 51 -8.49 -10.20 9.81
C ASN A 51 -8.79 -9.52 8.48
N LEU A 52 -9.96 -8.87 8.37
CA LEU A 52 -10.35 -8.11 7.18
C LEU A 52 -9.45 -6.88 6.99
N ALA A 53 -9.09 -6.20 8.08
CA ALA A 53 -8.13 -5.10 8.02
C ALA A 53 -6.76 -5.57 7.53
N ASP A 54 -6.27 -6.71 8.02
CA ASP A 54 -4.97 -7.26 7.59
C ASP A 54 -4.98 -7.71 6.13
N LEU A 55 -6.06 -8.35 5.68
CA LEU A 55 -6.26 -8.71 4.28
C LEU A 55 -6.30 -7.48 3.37
N LEU A 56 -7.02 -6.44 3.78
CA LEU A 56 -7.11 -5.19 3.04
C LEU A 56 -5.73 -4.53 2.89
N ILE A 57 -5.01 -4.36 4.00
CA ILE A 57 -3.68 -3.75 3.98
C ILE A 57 -2.73 -4.60 3.13
N THR A 58 -2.73 -5.93 3.29
CA THR A 58 -1.91 -6.83 2.47
C THR A 58 -2.22 -6.68 0.98
N PHE A 59 -3.50 -6.55 0.62
CA PHE A 59 -3.91 -6.34 -0.77
C PHE A 59 -3.36 -5.01 -1.33
N ILE A 60 -3.48 -3.92 -0.56
CA ILE A 60 -2.98 -2.60 -0.96
C ILE A 60 -1.45 -2.58 -1.05
N VAL A 61 -0.75 -3.24 -0.12
CA VAL A 61 0.72 -3.39 -0.15
C VAL A 61 1.14 -4.08 -1.45
N ASN A 62 0.57 -5.24 -1.75
CA ASN A 62 0.87 -5.97 -2.99
C ASN A 62 0.56 -5.13 -4.24
N PHE A 63 -0.57 -4.42 -4.24
CA PHE A 63 -0.94 -3.54 -5.34
C PHE A 63 0.09 -2.41 -5.54
N THR A 64 0.51 -1.77 -4.45
CA THR A 64 1.39 -0.60 -4.45
C THR A 64 2.82 -0.96 -4.82
N ILE A 65 3.35 -2.10 -4.34
CA ILE A 65 4.69 -2.60 -4.70
C ILE A 65 4.82 -2.81 -6.22
N ARG A 66 3.73 -3.17 -6.89
CA ARG A 66 3.70 -3.40 -8.35
C ARG A 66 3.64 -2.12 -9.17
N GLN A 67 3.43 -0.96 -8.54
CA GLN A 67 3.36 0.32 -9.24
C GLN A 67 4.75 0.94 -9.45
N GLU A 68 4.82 1.88 -10.39
CA GLU A 68 6.00 2.71 -10.58
C GLU A 68 6.28 3.58 -9.34
N ARG A 69 7.52 3.58 -8.85
CA ARG A 69 7.92 4.24 -7.59
C ARG A 69 7.77 5.76 -7.58
N ASN A 70 7.69 6.39 -8.75
CA ASN A 70 7.60 7.84 -8.92
C ASN A 70 6.16 8.37 -8.96
N LEU A 71 5.16 7.48 -8.90
CA LEU A 71 3.76 7.90 -8.92
C LEU A 71 3.36 8.59 -7.61
N GLN A 72 2.46 9.56 -7.73
CA GLN A 72 1.86 10.17 -6.56
C GLN A 72 0.87 9.19 -5.89
N PRO A 73 0.72 9.22 -4.56
CA PRO A 73 -0.22 8.35 -3.83
C PRO A 73 -1.63 8.38 -4.42
N ARG A 74 -2.11 9.57 -4.80
CA ARG A 74 -3.43 9.75 -5.42
C ARG A 74 -3.58 8.99 -6.74
N GLN A 75 -2.54 9.00 -7.58
CA GLN A 75 -2.56 8.28 -8.85
C GLN A 75 -2.64 6.76 -8.64
N ILE A 76 -1.95 6.24 -7.62
CA ILE A 76 -2.03 4.82 -7.26
C ILE A 76 -3.42 4.48 -6.73
N TYR A 77 -3.99 5.33 -5.88
CA TYR A 77 -5.36 5.17 -5.39
C TYR A 77 -6.40 5.18 -6.53
N ASP A 78 -6.30 6.11 -7.46
CA ASP A 78 -7.23 6.18 -8.59
C ASP A 78 -7.11 4.92 -9.47
N ARG A 79 -5.89 4.43 -9.72
CA ARG A 79 -5.66 3.14 -10.40
C ARG A 79 -6.27 1.97 -9.63
N PHE A 80 -6.07 1.92 -8.32
CA PHE A 80 -6.64 0.88 -7.45
C PHE A 80 -8.16 0.84 -7.57
N ARG A 81 -8.82 2.00 -7.46
CA ARG A 81 -10.29 2.11 -7.54
C ARG A 81 -10.81 1.65 -8.91
N ASN A 82 -10.10 2.00 -9.98
CA ASN A 82 -10.48 1.64 -11.35
C ASN A 82 -10.27 0.14 -11.63
N GLN A 83 -9.19 -0.46 -11.11
CA GLN A 83 -8.86 -1.88 -11.32
C GLN A 83 -9.60 -2.82 -10.37
N THR A 84 -10.18 -2.28 -9.28
CA THR A 84 -10.85 -3.06 -8.24
C THR A 84 -12.32 -2.66 -8.07
N PRO A 85 -13.18 -2.67 -9.10
CA PRO A 85 -14.57 -2.21 -8.96
C PRO A 85 -15.37 -3.01 -7.93
N TRP A 86 -15.02 -4.31 -7.77
CA TRP A 86 -15.62 -5.21 -6.79
C TRP A 86 -15.39 -4.77 -5.34
N PHE A 87 -14.35 -3.97 -5.08
CA PHE A 87 -14.06 -3.45 -3.74
C PHE A 87 -15.23 -2.60 -3.22
N ASN A 88 -15.83 -1.79 -4.08
CA ASN A 88 -17.00 -0.98 -3.72
C ASN A 88 -18.22 -1.83 -3.34
N LEU A 89 -18.34 -3.05 -3.88
CA LEU A 89 -19.43 -3.96 -3.53
C LEU A 89 -19.25 -4.51 -2.11
N ILE A 90 -18.02 -4.85 -1.73
CA ILE A 90 -17.71 -5.32 -0.38
C ILE A 90 -17.99 -4.21 0.64
N LEU A 91 -17.56 -2.98 0.37
CA LEU A 91 -17.78 -1.84 1.26
C LEU A 91 -19.27 -1.59 1.56
N ARG A 92 -20.12 -1.74 0.55
CA ARG A 92 -21.57 -1.64 0.71
C ARG A 92 -22.12 -2.73 1.62
N GLN A 93 -21.60 -3.95 1.51
CA GLN A 93 -22.03 -5.08 2.33
C GLN A 93 -21.70 -4.89 3.82
N ILE A 94 -20.57 -4.26 4.12
CA ILE A 94 -20.12 -3.99 5.49
C ILE A 94 -20.56 -2.61 6.01
N ASN A 95 -21.45 -1.92 5.29
CA ASN A 95 -22.05 -0.63 5.64
C ASN A 95 -21.03 0.49 5.96
N ILE A 96 -19.91 0.50 5.24
CA ILE A 96 -18.87 1.53 5.39
C ILE A 96 -19.16 2.69 4.44
N ARG A 97 -19.07 3.92 4.96
CA ARG A 97 -19.19 5.12 4.14
C ARG A 97 -18.01 5.21 3.18
N GLY A 98 -18.31 5.26 1.88
CA GLY A 98 -17.29 5.33 0.81
C GLY A 98 -16.25 6.44 1.01
N SER A 99 -16.66 7.60 1.50
CA SER A 99 -15.74 8.72 1.75
C SER A 99 -14.74 8.48 2.88
N GLU A 100 -15.09 7.67 3.89
CA GLU A 100 -14.21 7.37 5.02
C GLU A 100 -13.16 6.33 4.62
N ILE A 101 -13.60 5.29 3.90
CA ILE A 101 -12.69 4.28 3.37
C ILE A 101 -11.74 4.84 2.31
N ASP A 102 -12.20 5.73 1.43
CA ASP A 102 -11.34 6.34 0.40
C ASP A 102 -10.15 7.09 1.03
N ARG A 103 -10.39 7.78 2.16
CA ARG A 103 -9.36 8.52 2.90
C ARG A 103 -8.33 7.59 3.54
N ILE A 104 -8.77 6.52 4.21
CA ILE A 104 -7.84 5.59 4.86
C ILE A 104 -7.03 4.79 3.82
N LEU A 105 -7.61 4.44 2.67
CA LEU A 105 -6.89 3.77 1.59
C LEU A 105 -5.78 4.66 1.01
N LEU A 106 -6.09 5.93 0.75
CA LEU A 106 -5.08 6.89 0.28
C LEU A 106 -3.93 7.02 1.28
N ARG A 107 -4.25 7.11 2.58
CA ARG A 107 -3.26 7.17 3.65
C ARG A 107 -2.39 5.90 3.74
N ILE A 108 -2.99 4.72 3.60
CA ILE A 108 -2.24 3.45 3.55
C ILE A 108 -1.24 3.47 2.39
N ILE A 109 -1.65 3.93 1.21
CA ILE A 109 -0.78 4.06 0.04
C ILE A 109 0.37 5.05 0.30
N GLU A 110 0.09 6.20 0.94
CA GLU A 110 1.11 7.17 1.33
C GLU A 110 2.16 6.56 2.27
N ILE A 111 1.71 5.84 3.30
CA ILE A 111 2.58 5.13 4.25
C ILE A 111 3.46 4.13 3.50
N ILE A 112 2.86 3.30 2.64
CA ILE A 112 3.60 2.29 1.87
C ILE A 112 4.65 2.95 0.97
N LEU A 113 4.28 4.02 0.25
CA LEU A 113 5.23 4.74 -0.61
C LEU A 113 6.37 5.37 0.20
N ASN A 114 6.10 5.91 1.40
CA ASN A 114 7.13 6.43 2.28
C ASN A 114 8.10 5.35 2.73
N ILE A 115 7.60 4.16 3.12
CA ILE A 115 8.42 3.00 3.49
C ILE A 115 9.29 2.56 2.29
N ILE A 116 8.72 2.47 1.10
CA ILE A 116 9.44 2.05 -0.12
C ILE A 116 10.53 3.07 -0.51
N ARG A 117 10.26 4.38 -0.39
CA ARG A 117 11.15 5.45 -0.84
C ARG A 117 12.28 5.74 0.15
N ASN A 118 11.97 5.79 1.44
CA ASN A 118 12.93 6.22 2.46
C ASN A 118 13.65 5.04 3.14
N GLY A 119 13.33 3.81 2.75
CA GLY A 119 13.58 2.64 3.59
C GLY A 119 12.76 2.71 4.88
N THR A 120 12.97 1.76 5.79
CA THR A 120 12.31 1.60 7.10
C THR A 120 12.58 2.74 8.10
N ARG A 121 12.63 4.00 7.63
CA ARG A 121 12.64 5.19 8.47
C ARG A 121 11.19 5.58 8.77
N PRO A 122 10.77 5.55 10.05
CA PRO A 122 9.43 5.98 10.41
C PRO A 122 9.20 7.42 9.93
N PRO A 123 8.02 7.76 9.36
CA PRO A 123 7.65 9.15 9.20
C PRO A 123 7.59 9.79 10.59
N VAL A 124 8.17 10.98 10.72
CA VAL A 124 8.08 11.79 11.94
C VAL A 124 6.59 11.98 12.26
N PRO A 125 6.12 11.70 13.49
CA PRO A 125 4.73 11.87 13.85
C PRO A 125 4.40 13.36 13.90
N ASP A 126 4.03 13.94 12.76
CA ASP A 126 3.39 15.25 12.78
C ASP A 126 1.95 15.02 13.22
N ARG A 127 1.71 15.35 14.50
CA ARG A 127 0.42 15.74 15.06
C ARG A 127 -0.79 14.94 14.59
N GLY A 128 -1.25 14.06 15.48
CA GLY A 128 -2.59 13.51 15.42
C GLY A 128 -3.64 14.56 15.04
N TRP A 129 -4.33 14.29 13.94
CA TRP A 129 -5.71 14.66 13.61
C TRP A 129 -6.11 16.15 13.59
N SER A 130 -5.23 17.09 13.94
CA SER A 130 -5.65 18.48 14.21
C SER A 130 -5.55 19.43 13.00
N SER A 131 -4.90 19.03 11.90
CA SER A 131 -4.58 19.96 10.80
C SER A 131 -5.48 19.87 9.55
N TRP A 132 -6.42 18.92 9.49
CA TRP A 132 -7.18 18.65 8.25
C TRP A 132 -8.69 18.92 8.34
N GLU A 133 -9.20 19.37 9.49
CA GLU A 133 -10.59 19.86 9.67
C GLU A 133 -10.84 21.21 8.97
N SER A 134 -9.78 21.93 8.56
CA SER A 134 -9.87 23.27 7.97
C SER A 134 -10.04 23.31 6.45
N LEU A 135 -10.15 22.18 5.77
CA LEU A 135 -10.35 22.13 4.31
C LEU A 135 -11.83 21.94 3.91
N GLY A 136 -12.73 22.48 4.72
CA GLY A 136 -14.16 22.58 4.41
C GLY A 136 -14.43 23.28 3.09
#